data_AF-A0A1H2PQI8-F1
#
_entry.id   AF-A0A1H2PQI8-F1
#
_cell.length_a   1.000
_cell.length_b   1.000
_cell.length_c   1.000
_cell.angle_alpha   90.00
_cell.angle_beta   90.00
_cell.angle_gamma   90.00
#
_symmetry.space_group_name_H-M   'P 1'
#
loop_
_entity.id
_entity.type
_entity.pdbx_description
1 polymer ?
#
loop_
_entity_poly.entity_id
_entity_poly.type
_entity_poly.pdbx_seq_one_letter_code
_entity_poly.pdbx_strand_id
1 'polypeptide(L)'
;MTLEDRLENWGRVVRSPLFKFGVCAKWAAWYCGIRGFVRDADDEFLASQPPITRDDRDGWDVERAWKTMTNPVTKELLKQVYVERRSMEQIRTIMWKMHNARIRTRAFPFALQNAHRDIERELTRMERERLNQKNSCKPAETVL
;
A
#
# COMPACT_ATOMS: atom_id res chain seq x y z
N MET A 1 -5.39 -4.99 14.85
CA MET A 1 -4.15 -4.83 14.06
C MET A 1 -3.75 -3.38 14.17
N THR A 2 -2.57 -3.11 14.72
CA THR A 2 -2.07 -1.74 14.86
C THR A 2 -1.58 -1.23 13.51
N LEU A 3 -1.42 0.09 13.33
CA LEU A 3 -0.87 0.66 12.10
C LEU A 3 0.53 0.11 11.79
N GLU A 4 1.37 -0.06 12.81
CA GLU A 4 2.72 -0.60 12.66
C GLU A 4 2.70 -2.04 12.14
N ASP A 5 1.77 -2.88 12.61
CA ASP A 5 1.59 -4.23 12.07
C ASP A 5 1.23 -4.21 10.57
N ARG A 6 0.35 -3.27 10.16
CA ARG A 6 -0.01 -3.09 8.74
C ARG A 6 1.19 -2.67 7.90
N LEU A 7 2.02 -1.77 8.42
CA LEU A 7 3.21 -1.27 7.75
C LEU A 7 4.32 -2.33 7.64
N GLU A 8 4.51 -3.15 8.67
CA GLU A 8 5.39 -4.32 8.61
C GLU A 8 4.90 -5.37 7.60
N ASN A 9 3.59 -5.64 7.60
CA ASN A 9 2.96 -6.51 6.60
C ASN A 9 3.13 -5.94 5.19
N TRP A 10 2.91 -4.64 4.99
CA TRP A 10 3.17 -3.95 3.72
C TRP A 10 4.60 -4.16 3.24
N GLY A 11 5.60 -3.97 4.11
CA GLY A 11 6.99 -4.25 3.78
C GLY A 11 7.23 -5.71 3.34
N ARG A 12 6.56 -6.68 3.97
CA ARG A 12 6.60 -8.10 3.58
C ARG A 12 5.99 -8.32 2.19
N VAL A 13 4.80 -7.76 1.96
CA VAL A 13 4.06 -7.91 0.69
C VAL A 13 4.85 -7.29 -0.46
N VAL A 14 5.34 -6.06 -0.33
CA VAL A 14 6.08 -5.37 -1.41
C VAL A 14 7.39 -6.06 -1.76
N ARG A 15 8.11 -6.62 -0.78
CA ARG A 15 9.36 -7.36 -1.04
C ARG A 15 9.12 -8.77 -1.59
N SER A 16 7.89 -9.26 -1.58
CA SER A 16 7.59 -10.63 -1.99
C SER A 16 8.05 -10.86 -3.43
N PRO A 17 8.79 -11.95 -3.71
CA PRO A 17 9.22 -12.27 -5.06
C PRO A 17 8.04 -12.53 -6.01
N LEU A 18 6.87 -12.84 -5.46
CA LEU A 18 5.62 -12.97 -6.20
C LEU A 18 5.23 -11.68 -6.95
N PHE A 19 5.79 -10.52 -6.59
CA PHE A 19 5.35 -9.22 -7.09
C PHE A 19 6.46 -8.36 -7.72
N LYS A 20 7.63 -8.93 -8.09
CA LYS A 20 8.73 -8.20 -8.74
C LYS A 20 8.45 -7.82 -10.22
N PHE A 21 9.24 -6.89 -10.79
CA PHE A 21 9.12 -6.41 -12.18
C PHE A 21 9.11 -7.57 -13.20
N GLY A 22 8.22 -7.50 -14.19
CA GLY A 22 7.88 -8.61 -15.10
C GLY A 22 6.59 -9.36 -14.74
N VAL A 23 6.06 -9.11 -13.54
CA VAL A 23 4.80 -9.69 -13.02
C VAL A 23 3.63 -8.69 -13.06
N CYS A 24 3.85 -7.43 -13.48
CA CYS A 24 2.80 -6.40 -13.55
C CYS A 24 1.64 -6.79 -14.50
N ALA A 25 1.93 -7.47 -15.61
CA ALA A 25 0.91 -8.02 -16.51
C ALA A 25 0.12 -9.18 -15.86
N LYS A 26 0.80 -10.03 -15.09
CA LYS A 26 0.18 -11.13 -14.33
C LYS A 26 -0.70 -10.60 -13.19
N TRP A 27 -0.28 -9.52 -12.54
CA TRP A 27 -1.06 -8.83 -11.50
C TRP A 27 -2.29 -8.13 -12.07
N ALA A 28 -2.18 -7.46 -13.23
CA ALA A 28 -3.32 -6.83 -13.89
C ALA A 28 -4.34 -7.88 -14.39
N ALA A 29 -3.87 -8.97 -15.02
CA ALA A 29 -4.72 -10.08 -15.43
C ALA A 29 -5.44 -10.73 -14.23
N TRP A 30 -4.73 -10.91 -13.13
CA TRP A 30 -5.26 -11.50 -11.90
C TRP A 30 -6.20 -10.56 -11.12
N TYR A 31 -5.91 -9.25 -11.04
CA TYR A 31 -6.78 -8.23 -10.46
C TYR A 31 -8.12 -8.14 -11.20
N CYS A 32 -8.06 -8.16 -12.53
CA CYS A 32 -9.25 -8.22 -13.37
C CYS A 32 -9.98 -9.57 -13.18
N GLY A 33 -9.26 -10.70 -13.05
CA GLY A 33 -9.85 -12.02 -12.77
C GLY A 33 -10.64 -12.07 -11.45
N ILE A 34 -10.07 -11.59 -10.34
CA ILE A 34 -10.76 -11.51 -9.04
C ILE A 34 -12.01 -10.64 -9.07
N ARG A 35 -11.99 -9.57 -9.86
CA ARG A 35 -13.09 -8.62 -9.98
C ARG A 35 -14.13 -9.04 -11.04
N GLY A 36 -13.94 -10.18 -11.70
CA GLY A 36 -14.82 -10.66 -12.77
C GLY A 36 -14.72 -9.84 -14.06
N PHE A 37 -13.66 -9.05 -14.23
CA PHE A 37 -13.43 -8.20 -15.39
C PHE A 37 -12.73 -8.90 -16.56
N VAL A 38 -12.19 -10.12 -16.38
CA VAL A 38 -11.67 -10.94 -17.50
C VAL A 38 -12.59 -12.13 -17.69
N ARG A 39 -13.27 -12.20 -18.84
CA ARG A 39 -14.05 -13.39 -19.25
C ARG A 39 -13.19 -14.48 -19.89
N ASP A 40 -11.96 -14.14 -20.29
CA ASP A 40 -11.06 -14.98 -21.10
C ASP A 40 -9.66 -15.16 -20.48
N ALA A 41 -9.52 -15.07 -19.16
CA ALA A 41 -8.25 -15.40 -18.51
C ALA A 41 -8.14 -16.93 -18.46
N ASP A 42 -7.08 -17.51 -19.02
CA ASP A 42 -6.80 -18.95 -18.95
C ASP A 42 -7.02 -19.47 -17.52
N ASP A 43 -8.06 -20.29 -17.34
CA ASP A 43 -8.47 -20.83 -16.04
C ASP A 43 -7.33 -21.59 -15.34
N GLU A 44 -6.44 -22.20 -16.13
CA GLU A 44 -5.28 -22.94 -15.63
C GLU A 44 -4.22 -22.00 -15.02
N PHE A 45 -4.04 -20.82 -15.61
CA PHE A 45 -3.15 -19.80 -15.05
C PHE A 45 -3.71 -19.23 -13.75
N LEU A 46 -5.01 -18.93 -13.69
CA LEU A 46 -5.67 -18.44 -12.48
C LEU A 46 -5.68 -19.50 -11.36
N ALA A 47 -5.90 -20.77 -11.69
CA ALA A 47 -5.88 -21.90 -10.74
C ALA A 47 -4.48 -22.20 -10.19
N SER A 48 -3.43 -21.93 -10.97
CA SER A 48 -2.04 -22.11 -10.55
C SER A 48 -1.52 -21.03 -9.58
N GLN A 49 -2.23 -19.90 -9.43
CA GLN A 49 -1.79 -18.83 -8.53
C GLN A 49 -2.22 -19.13 -7.09
N PRO A 50 -1.32 -18.92 -6.10
CA PRO A 50 -1.71 -19.03 -4.71
C PRO A 50 -2.85 -18.04 -4.39
N PRO A 51 -3.85 -18.44 -3.58
CA PRO A 51 -4.94 -17.56 -3.21
C PRO A 51 -4.40 -16.36 -2.44
N ILE A 52 -4.83 -15.15 -2.82
CA ILE A 52 -4.45 -13.94 -2.07
C ILE A 52 -5.07 -13.96 -0.69
N THR A 53 -4.19 -13.85 0.29
CA THR A 53 -4.57 -13.82 1.69
C THR A 53 -5.16 -12.46 2.06
N ARG A 54 -5.81 -12.38 3.22
CA ARG A 54 -6.24 -11.10 3.78
C ARG A 54 -5.06 -10.14 3.99
N ASP A 55 -3.90 -10.68 4.39
CA ASP A 55 -2.68 -9.93 4.62
C ASP A 55 -2.16 -9.30 3.32
N ASP A 56 -2.18 -10.04 2.22
CA ASP A 56 -1.75 -9.51 0.92
C ASP A 56 -2.64 -8.33 0.51
N ARG A 57 -3.96 -8.45 0.67
CA ARG A 57 -4.91 -7.36 0.39
C ARG A 57 -4.62 -6.13 1.25
N ASP A 58 -4.38 -6.33 2.54
CA ASP A 58 -4.06 -5.23 3.45
C ASP A 58 -2.76 -4.52 3.04
N GLY A 59 -1.70 -5.27 2.71
CA GLY A 59 -0.45 -4.70 2.22
C GLY A 59 -0.64 -3.90 0.93
N TRP A 60 -1.53 -4.34 0.02
CA TRP A 60 -1.86 -3.59 -1.19
C TRP A 60 -2.68 -2.33 -0.93
N ASP A 61 -3.61 -2.36 0.03
CA ASP A 61 -4.35 -1.17 0.45
C ASP A 61 -3.39 -0.12 1.04
N VAL A 62 -2.39 -0.55 1.82
CA VAL A 62 -1.31 0.32 2.32
C VAL A 62 -0.42 0.84 1.19
N GLU A 63 0.01 0.00 0.24
CA GLU A 63 0.79 0.44 -0.93
C GLU A 63 0.04 1.50 -1.75
N ARG A 64 -1.26 1.32 -1.94
CA ARG A 64 -2.10 2.30 -2.65
C ARG A 64 -2.18 3.62 -1.88
N ALA A 65 -2.39 3.59 -0.57
CA ALA A 65 -2.38 4.79 0.26
C ALA A 65 -1.01 5.49 0.26
N TRP A 66 0.08 4.71 0.31
CA TRP A 66 1.44 5.23 0.21
C TRP A 66 1.70 5.92 -1.12
N LYS A 67 1.19 5.37 -2.23
CA LYS A 67 1.31 6.00 -3.56
C LYS A 67 0.61 7.35 -3.63
N THR A 68 -0.52 7.54 -2.94
CA THR A 68 -1.29 8.80 -2.97
C THR A 68 -0.77 9.86 -2.01
N MET A 69 0.15 9.54 -1.11
CA MET A 69 0.79 10.53 -0.24
C MET A 69 1.46 11.64 -1.05
N THR A 70 1.19 12.89 -0.68
CA THR A 70 1.69 14.09 -1.37
C THR A 70 3.08 14.50 -0.91
N ASN A 71 3.42 14.27 0.36
CA ASN A 71 4.72 14.65 0.91
C ASN A 71 5.80 13.62 0.53
N PRO A 72 6.77 13.97 -0.33
CA PRO A 72 7.77 13.01 -0.81
C PRO A 72 8.72 12.56 0.29
N VAL A 73 8.97 13.38 1.31
CA VAL A 73 9.90 13.05 2.41
C VAL A 73 9.29 12.00 3.32
N THR A 74 8.03 12.16 3.74
CA THR A 74 7.36 11.17 4.61
C THR A 74 7.08 9.88 3.86
N LYS A 75 6.75 9.99 2.57
CA LYS A 75 6.60 8.85 1.67
C LYS A 75 7.89 8.02 1.58
N GLU A 76 9.02 8.66 1.26
CA GLU A 76 10.29 7.94 1.19
C GLU A 76 10.72 7.41 2.56
N LEU A 77 10.46 8.15 3.64
CA LEU A 77 10.78 7.72 5.01
C LEU A 77 10.10 6.39 5.35
N LEU A 78 8.80 6.25 5.10
CA LEU A 78 8.06 5.01 5.34
C LEU A 78 8.62 3.85 4.53
N LYS A 79 8.94 4.08 3.25
CA LYS A 79 9.54 3.05 2.40
C LYS A 79 10.87 2.58 2.95
N GLN A 80 11.74 3.50 3.35
CA GLN A 80 13.06 3.14 3.84
C GLN A 80 13.02 2.40 5.20
N VAL A 81 12.05 2.73 6.06
CA VAL A 81 11.84 2.05 7.35
C VAL A 81 11.24 0.65 7.16
N TYR A 82 10.10 0.54 6.48
CA TYR A 82 9.31 -0.70 6.48
C TYR A 82 9.62 -1.63 5.30
N VAL A 83 9.89 -1.06 4.11
CA VAL A 83 10.15 -1.83 2.88
C VAL A 83 11.63 -2.13 2.71
N GLU A 84 12.52 -1.19 3.00
CA GLU A 84 13.97 -1.43 2.84
C GLU A 84 14.64 -1.85 4.16
N ARG A 85 13.97 -1.69 5.31
CA ARG A 85 14.48 -2.03 6.65
C ARG A 85 15.87 -1.47 6.92
N ARG A 86 16.11 -0.24 6.48
CA ARG A 86 17.41 0.42 6.65
C ARG A 86 17.59 0.95 8.06
N SER A 87 18.86 1.08 8.47
CA SER A 87 19.18 1.73 9.74
C SER A 87 18.90 3.24 9.69
N MET A 88 18.65 3.85 10.85
CA MET A 88 18.39 5.29 10.96
C MET A 88 19.46 6.15 10.28
N GLU A 89 20.73 5.76 10.38
CA GLU A 89 21.87 6.48 9.78
C GLU A 89 21.83 6.46 8.24
N GLN A 90 21.51 5.30 7.66
CA GLN A 90 21.34 5.14 6.23
C GLN A 90 20.16 5.97 5.73
N ILE A 91 19.03 5.91 6.45
CA ILE A 91 17.82 6.67 6.12
C ILE A 91 18.12 8.17 6.09
N ARG A 92 18.78 8.70 7.13
CA ARG A 92 19.15 10.13 7.19
C ARG A 92 20.01 10.55 6.00
N THR A 93 20.95 9.70 5.60
CA THR A 93 21.81 9.95 4.43
C THR A 93 21.00 9.99 3.15
N ILE A 94 20.06 9.05 2.96
CA ILE A 94 19.17 8.99 1.80
C ILE A 94 18.24 10.22 1.76
N MET A 95 17.62 10.56 2.89
CA MET A 95 16.73 11.73 2.99
C MET A 95 17.45 13.02 2.62
N TRP A 96 18.70 13.17 3.06
CA TRP A 96 19.50 14.33 2.70
C TRP A 96 19.89 14.31 1.21
N LYS A 97 20.36 13.18 0.68
CA LYS A 97 20.80 13.10 -0.73
C LYS A 97 19.67 13.25 -1.74
N MET A 98 18.52 12.64 -1.48
CA MET A 98 17.40 12.59 -2.43
C MET A 98 16.44 13.76 -2.29
N HIS A 99 16.20 14.23 -1.05
CA HIS A 99 15.16 15.22 -0.77
C HIS A 99 15.68 16.48 -0.08
N ASN A 100 17.01 16.60 0.11
CA ASN A 100 17.65 17.68 0.88
C ASN A 100 17.06 17.84 2.30
N ALA A 101 16.49 16.77 2.86
CA ALA A 101 15.80 16.79 4.14
C ALA A 101 16.76 16.39 5.27
N ARG A 102 17.16 17.37 6.10
CA ARG A 102 18.07 17.14 7.23
C ARG A 102 17.31 16.68 8.48
N ILE A 103 17.14 15.37 8.62
CA ILE A 103 16.57 14.77 9.84
C ILE A 103 17.67 14.59 10.89
N ARG A 104 17.54 15.29 12.02
CA ARG A 104 18.44 15.09 13.18
C ARG A 104 18.05 13.81 13.92
N THR A 105 19.02 13.12 14.53
CA THR A 105 18.79 11.86 15.29
C THR A 105 17.65 11.99 16.29
N ARG A 106 17.66 13.06 17.10
CA ARG A 106 16.61 13.32 18.11
C ARG A 106 15.23 13.61 17.52
N ALA A 107 15.17 14.07 16.28
CA ALA A 107 13.92 14.39 15.59
C ALA A 107 13.39 13.24 14.74
N PHE A 108 14.15 12.14 14.60
CA PHE A 108 13.75 11.00 13.79
C PHE A 108 12.43 10.36 14.25
N PRO A 109 12.21 10.08 15.55
CA PRO A 109 10.94 9.51 16.01
C PRO A 109 9.74 10.41 15.67
N PHE A 110 9.92 11.74 15.77
CA PHE A 110 8.88 12.70 15.43
C PHE A 110 8.60 12.74 13.92
N ALA A 111 9.64 12.66 13.09
CA ALA A 111 9.50 12.57 11.64
C ALA A 111 8.74 11.29 11.24
N LEU A 112 9.04 10.17 11.88
CA LEU A 112 8.36 8.90 11.66
C LEU A 112 6.90 8.95 12.11
N GLN A 113 6.63 9.54 13.29
CA GLN A 113 5.26 9.72 13.78
C GLN A 113 4.42 10.62 12.85
N ASN A 114 5.00 11.67 12.29
CA ASN A 114 4.33 12.48 11.28
C ASN A 114 4.01 11.66 10.02
N ALA A 115 4.94 10.82 9.60
CA ALA A 115 4.71 9.93 8.46
C ALA A 115 3.60 8.90 8.74
N HIS A 116 3.54 8.34 9.96
CA HIS A 116 2.44 7.47 10.40
C HIS A 116 1.09 8.18 10.33
N ARG A 117 1.02 9.41 10.83
CA ARG A 117 -0.21 10.21 10.76
C ARG A 117 -0.62 10.50 9.31
N ASP A 118 0.34 10.77 8.43
CA ASP A 118 0.05 11.06 7.03
C ASP A 118 -0.51 9.83 6.30
N ILE A 119 0.09 8.64 6.49
CA ILE A 119 -0.44 7.41 5.87
C ILE A 119 -1.80 6.99 6.45
N GLU A 120 -2.01 7.19 7.76
CA GLU A 120 -3.29 6.90 8.41
C GLU A 120 -4.43 7.78 7.87
N ARG A 121 -4.14 9.06 7.59
CA ARG A 121 -5.09 9.96 6.91
C ARG A 121 -5.48 9.46 5.53
N GLU A 122 -4.50 9.01 4.75
CA GLU A 122 -4.73 8.48 3.40
C GLU A 122 -5.54 7.18 3.43
N LEU A 123 -5.21 6.25 4.34
CA LEU A 123 -5.97 5.01 4.56
C LEU A 123 -7.42 5.31 4.93
N THR A 124 -7.64 6.22 5.88
CA THR A 124 -8.98 6.63 6.30
C THR A 124 -9.75 7.28 5.14
N ARG A 125 -9.10 8.10 4.32
CA ARG A 125 -9.72 8.71 3.13
C ARG A 125 -10.20 7.63 2.16
N MET A 126 -9.35 6.66 1.85
CA MET A 126 -9.67 5.57 0.94
C MET A 126 -10.80 4.67 1.48
N GLU A 127 -10.84 4.41 2.79
CA GLU A 127 -11.93 3.65 3.41
C GLU A 127 -13.27 4.37 3.27
N ARG A 128 -13.30 5.70 3.47
CA ARG A 128 -14.51 6.51 3.24
C ARG A 128 -14.95 6.50 1.78
N GLU A 129 -14.02 6.67 0.84
CA GLU A 129 -14.31 6.60 -0.60
C GLU A 129 -14.95 5.25 -0.97
N ARG A 130 -14.42 4.15 -0.43
CA ARG A 130 -14.96 2.81 -0.64
C ARG A 130 -16.36 2.64 -0.06
N LEU A 131 -16.64 3.23 1.10
CA LEU A 131 -17.96 3.20 1.73
C LEU A 131 -18.99 3.98 0.90
N ASN A 132 -18.60 5.17 0.42
CA ASN A 132 -19.44 6.01 -0.42
C ASN A 132 -19.78 5.33 -1.74
N GLN A 133 -18.81 4.65 -2.37
CA GLN A 133 -19.03 3.89 -3.60
C GLN A 133 -19.98 2.70 -3.41
N LYS A 134 -19.95 2.03 -2.24
CA LYS A 134 -20.94 0.98 -1.92
C LYS A 134 -22.34 1.54 -1.76
N ASN A 135 -22.48 2.72 -1.17
CA ASN A 135 -23.77 3.38 -0.96
C ASN A 135 -24.36 3.90 -2.28
N SER A 136 -23.53 4.34 -3.23
CA SER A 136 -24.00 4.78 -4.55
C SER A 136 -24.44 3.64 -5.48
N CYS A 137 -24.08 2.39 -5.18
CA CYS A 137 -24.49 1.20 -5.94
C CYS A 137 -25.73 0.49 -5.39
N LYS A 138 -26.40 1.04 -4.36
CA LYS A 138 -27.72 0.54 -3.96
C LYS A 138 -28.76 1.08 -4.96
N PRO A 139 -29.54 0.23 -5.65
CA PRO A 139 -30.67 0.71 -6.43
C PRO A 139 -31.63 1.44 -5.49
N ALA A 140 -32.24 2.54 -5.98
CA ALA A 140 -33.26 3.26 -5.22
C ALA A 140 -34.31 2.25 -4.76
N GLU A 141 -34.62 2.23 -3.47
CA GLU A 141 -35.74 1.47 -2.94
C GLU A 141 -36.97 1.81 -3.78
N THR A 142 -37.47 0.81 -4.51
CA THR A 142 -38.72 0.89 -5.24
C THR A 142 -39.79 1.20 -4.19
N VAL A 143 -40.20 2.47 -4.13
CA VAL A 143 -41.36 2.90 -3.36
C VAL A 143 -42.57 2.21 -4.00
N LEU A 144 -43.16 1.27 -3.26
CA LEU A 144 -44.44 0.63 -3.57
C LEU A 144 -45.59 1.63 -3.42
#